data_AF-A0A7S0QL85-F1
#
_entry.id   AF-A0A7S0QL85-F1
#
_cell.length_a   1.000
_cell.length_b   1.000
_cell.length_c   1.000
_cell.angle_alpha   90.00
_cell.angle_beta   90.00
_cell.angle_gamma   90.00
#
_symmetry.space_group_name_H-M   'P 1'
#
loop_
_entity.id
_entity.type
_entity.pdbx_description
1 polymer ?
#
loop_
_entity_poly.entity_id
_entity_poly.type
_entity_poly.pdbx_seq_one_letter_code
_entity_poly.pdbx_strand_id
1 'polypeptide(L)'
;SYKSPAMTAIKGLALQGKWPVPGPVQDESITQRLKVLRDKISPERRSEDFLKELLSSLTLLGYLKRSKIKGNSAPGQYSPSWEVYSVEQKGKDHLKSGRELKLAVPQSLRKAEEEQEAKKQQKFEELQRAGIDLTQIPEAELASGDG
;
A
#
# COMPACT_ATOMS: atom_id res chain seq x y z
N SER A 1 14.74 18.55 11.68
CA SER A 1 14.20 17.46 12.51
C SER A 1 13.05 16.81 11.75
N TYR A 2 13.24 15.61 11.19
CA TYR A 2 12.20 14.92 10.42
C TYR A 2 11.12 14.40 11.38
N LYS A 3 9.90 14.96 11.30
CA LYS A 3 8.77 14.48 12.10
C LYS A 3 8.29 13.14 11.50
N SER A 4 8.24 12.10 12.33
CA SER A 4 7.71 10.79 11.95
C SER A 4 6.29 10.92 11.36
N PRO A 5 6.02 10.38 10.17
CA PRO A 5 4.72 10.52 9.54
C PRO A 5 3.65 9.77 10.32
N ALA A 6 2.46 10.37 10.42
CA ALA A 6 1.28 9.72 10.97
C ALA A 6 0.77 8.63 10.01
N MET A 7 0.08 7.61 10.53
CA MET A 7 -0.55 6.55 9.74
C MET A 7 -1.40 7.12 8.61
N THR A 8 -2.18 8.17 8.87
CA THR A 8 -2.99 8.85 7.85
C THR A 8 -2.13 9.34 6.69
N ALA A 9 -0.97 9.94 6.96
CA ALA A 9 -0.05 10.41 5.94
C ALA A 9 0.57 9.26 5.13
N ILE A 10 0.97 8.17 5.81
CA ILE A 10 1.49 6.97 5.15
C ILE A 10 0.42 6.36 4.23
N LYS A 11 -0.83 6.28 4.69
CA LYS A 11 -1.97 5.81 3.88
C LYS A 11 -2.21 6.69 2.66
N GLY A 12 -2.30 8.01 2.84
CA GLY A 12 -2.52 8.93 1.72
C GLY A 12 -1.44 8.78 0.65
N LEU A 13 -0.17 8.65 1.07
CA LEU A 13 0.92 8.43 0.13
C LEU A 13 0.88 7.06 -0.54
N ALA A 14 0.75 5.97 0.23
CA ALA A 14 0.83 4.61 -0.30
C ALA A 14 -0.38 4.24 -1.16
N LEU A 15 -1.58 4.67 -0.76
CA LEU A 15 -2.83 4.30 -1.42
C LEU A 15 -3.20 5.32 -2.52
N GLN A 16 -3.05 6.61 -2.24
CA GLN A 16 -3.59 7.67 -3.09
C GLN A 16 -2.50 8.48 -3.83
N GLY A 17 -1.22 8.32 -3.47
CA GLY A 17 -0.13 9.15 -4.00
C GLY A 17 -0.30 10.63 -3.64
N LYS A 18 -1.05 10.93 -2.57
CA LYS A 18 -1.40 12.28 -2.13
C LYS A 18 -1.11 12.43 -0.65
N TRP A 19 -0.47 13.52 -0.28
CA TRP A 19 -0.27 13.83 1.13
C TRP A 19 -1.60 14.37 1.71
N PRO A 20 -2.20 13.74 2.73
CA PRO A 20 -3.60 13.98 3.11
C PRO A 20 -3.80 15.17 4.08
N VAL A 21 -2.74 15.90 4.44
CA VAL A 21 -2.81 17.03 5.38
C VAL A 21 -1.94 18.17 4.87
N PRO A 22 -2.40 19.43 4.80
CA PRO A 22 -1.51 20.55 4.49
C PRO A 22 -0.38 20.59 5.53
N GLY A 23 0.81 20.16 5.13
CA GLY A 23 2.00 20.05 5.96
C GLY A 23 3.22 20.46 5.15
N PRO A 24 4.38 20.66 5.79
CA PRO A 24 5.54 21.35 5.20
C PRO A 24 6.22 20.60 4.03
N VAL A 25 5.71 19.44 3.62
CA VAL A 25 6.23 18.69 2.48
C VAL A 25 5.20 18.76 1.34
N GLN A 26 5.09 19.95 0.76
CA GLN A 26 4.45 20.17 -0.54
C GLN A 26 5.50 20.24 -1.65
N ASP A 27 6.63 19.55 -1.49
CA ASP A 27 7.61 19.45 -2.55
C ASP A 27 7.01 18.60 -3.67
N GLU A 28 6.65 19.27 -4.76
CA GLU A 28 6.06 18.67 -5.93
C GLU A 28 6.96 17.56 -6.48
N SER A 29 8.28 17.71 -6.37
CA SER A 29 9.25 16.70 -6.79
C SER A 29 9.17 15.41 -5.97
N ILE A 30 8.93 15.51 -4.66
CA ILE A 30 8.77 14.36 -3.76
C ILE A 30 7.44 13.66 -4.07
N THR A 31 6.39 14.43 -4.30
CA THR A 31 5.06 13.90 -4.63
C THR A 31 5.07 13.18 -5.98
N GLN A 32 5.74 13.76 -6.98
CA GLN A 32 5.94 13.14 -8.30
C GLN A 32 6.68 11.79 -8.16
N ARG A 33 7.79 11.78 -7.42
CA ARG A 33 8.58 10.57 -7.18
C ARG A 33 7.77 9.46 -6.50
N LEU A 34 6.95 9.83 -5.51
CA LEU A 34 6.09 8.88 -4.81
C LEU A 34 4.99 8.32 -5.71
N LYS A 35 4.40 9.13 -6.60
CA LYS A 35 3.45 8.64 -7.61
C LYS A 35 4.11 7.64 -8.56
N VAL A 36 5.29 7.97 -9.09
CA VAL A 36 6.05 7.06 -9.98
C VAL A 36 6.39 5.75 -9.27
N LEU A 37 6.80 5.79 -8.01
CA LEU A 37 7.08 4.59 -7.23
C LEU A 37 5.81 3.78 -6.95
N ARG A 38 4.70 4.45 -6.63
CA ARG A 38 3.39 3.81 -6.46
C ARG A 38 2.97 3.08 -7.74
N ASP A 39 3.13 3.73 -8.89
CA ASP A 39 2.69 3.18 -10.18
C ASP A 39 3.41 1.88 -10.56
N LYS A 40 4.61 1.65 -10.02
CA LYS A 40 5.37 0.40 -10.15
C LYS A 40 4.87 -0.75 -9.26
N ILE A 41 4.01 -0.46 -8.28
CA ILE A 41 3.47 -1.46 -7.34
C ILE A 41 2.12 -1.93 -7.87
N SER A 42 1.83 -3.23 -7.88
CA SER A 42 0.52 -3.71 -8.37
C SER A 42 -0.64 -3.25 -7.47
N PRO A 43 -1.87 -3.05 -7.98
CA PRO A 43 -3.00 -2.52 -7.20
C PRO A 43 -3.32 -3.29 -5.92
N GLU A 44 -3.11 -4.61 -5.92
CA GLU A 44 -3.36 -5.52 -4.79
C GLU A 44 -2.43 -5.21 -3.61
N ARG A 45 -1.20 -4.80 -3.95
CA ARG A 45 -0.16 -4.33 -3.02
C ARG A 45 -0.36 -2.86 -2.61
N ARG A 46 -1.43 -2.21 -3.06
CA ARG A 46 -1.84 -0.86 -2.66
C ARG A 46 -3.12 -0.90 -1.81
N SER A 47 -3.46 -2.02 -1.18
CA SER A 47 -4.59 -2.11 -0.26
C SER A 47 -4.21 -1.62 1.15
N GLU A 48 -5.20 -1.11 1.89
CA GLU A 48 -4.98 -0.69 3.27
C GLU A 48 -4.55 -1.86 4.16
N ASP A 49 -5.14 -3.03 3.94
CA ASP A 49 -4.85 -4.22 4.74
C ASP A 49 -3.43 -4.74 4.49
N PHE A 50 -2.98 -4.75 3.24
CA PHE A 50 -1.58 -5.03 2.91
C PHE A 50 -0.63 -4.07 3.63
N LEU A 51 -0.94 -2.76 3.61
CA LEU A 51 -0.10 -1.76 4.26
C LEU A 51 -0.03 -1.96 5.78
N LYS A 52 -1.14 -2.30 6.43
CA LYS A 52 -1.17 -2.61 7.87
C LYS A 52 -0.34 -3.84 8.20
N GLU A 53 -0.48 -4.92 7.43
CA GLU A 53 0.31 -6.14 7.61
C GLU A 53 1.80 -5.86 7.43
N LEU A 54 2.17 -5.15 6.36
CA LEU A 54 3.55 -4.76 6.07
C LEU A 54 4.16 -3.94 7.22
N LEU A 55 3.47 -2.88 7.67
CA LEU A 55 3.93 -2.05 8.79
C LEU A 55 4.06 -2.85 10.09
N SER A 56 3.15 -3.81 10.32
CA SER A 56 3.19 -4.69 11.48
C SER A 56 4.40 -5.63 11.42
N SER A 57 4.67 -6.25 10.27
CA SER A 57 5.86 -7.10 10.06
C SER A 57 7.15 -6.32 10.24
N LEU A 58 7.24 -5.10 9.68
CA LEU A 58 8.41 -4.25 9.82
C LEU A 58 8.64 -3.80 11.27
N THR A 59 7.55 -3.60 12.04
CA THR A 59 7.64 -3.28 13.47
C THR A 59 8.10 -4.49 14.28
N LEU A 60 7.53 -5.67 14.02
CA LEU A 60 7.91 -6.93 14.68
C LEU A 60 9.38 -7.28 14.45
N LEU A 61 9.88 -7.05 13.23
CA LEU A 61 11.27 -7.30 12.87
C LEU A 61 12.25 -6.22 13.35
N GLY A 62 11.76 -5.16 14.01
CA GLY A 62 12.55 -4.08 14.58
C GLY A 62 13.10 -3.08 13.57
N TYR A 63 12.54 -3.01 12.36
CA TYR A 63 12.90 -2.00 11.36
C TYR A 63 12.14 -0.68 11.58
N LEU A 64 10.92 -0.78 12.11
CA LEU A 64 10.10 0.37 12.49
C LEU A 64 9.73 0.31 13.97
N LYS A 65 9.48 1.47 14.53
CA LYS A 65 8.85 1.64 15.84
C LYS A 65 7.53 2.36 15.68
N ARG A 66 6.46 1.70 16.08
CA ARG A 66 5.13 2.29 16.22
C ARG A 66 5.06 3.08 17.54
N SER A 67 4.52 4.28 17.49
CA SER A 67 4.30 5.11 18.69
C SER A 67 2.98 5.87 18.57
N LYS A 68 2.34 6.14 19.71
CA LYS A 68 1.10 6.90 19.76
C LYS A 68 1.40 8.31 20.24
N ILE A 69 1.10 9.30 19.41
CA ILE A 69 1.22 10.72 19.76
C ILE A 69 -0.17 11.22 20.14
N LYS A 70 -0.25 12.00 21.21
CA LYS A 70 -1.43 12.76 21.58
C LYS A 70 -1.20 14.22 21.17
N GLY A 71 -2.20 14.84 20.57
CA GLY A 71 -2.22 16.27 20.32
C GLY A 71 -2.32 17.02 21.64
N ASN A 72 -1.67 18.19 21.71
CA ASN A 72 -1.89 19.11 22.82
C ASN A 72 -3.22 19.83 22.58
N SER A 73 -4.22 19.52 23.40
CA SER A 73 -5.45 20.31 23.50
C SER A 73 -5.51 20.98 24.88
N ALA A 74 -6.26 22.09 24.96
CA ALA A 74 -6.50 22.77 26.23
C ALA A 74 -7.22 21.84 27.23
N PRO A 75 -7.09 22.08 28.55
CA PRO A 75 -7.80 21.32 29.57
C PRO A 75 -9.32 21.32 29.30
N GLY A 76 -9.93 20.13 29.25
CA GLY A 76 -11.36 19.96 28.97
C GLY A 76 -11.73 19.76 27.49
N GLN A 77 -10.77 19.83 26.55
CA GLN A 77 -11.00 19.50 25.14
C GLN A 77 -10.52 18.10 24.76
N TYR A 78 -11.19 17.50 23.77
CA TYR A 78 -10.75 16.26 23.16
C TYR A 78 -9.33 16.40 22.59
N SER A 79 -8.43 15.54 23.04
CA SER A 79 -7.06 15.47 22.53
C SER A 79 -6.98 14.38 21.46
N PRO A 80 -6.85 14.74 20.16
CA PRO A 80 -6.73 13.74 19.11
C PRO A 80 -5.47 12.92 19.34
N SER A 81 -5.51 11.62 19.05
CA SER A 81 -4.33 10.77 19.10
C SER A 81 -4.17 10.01 17.80
N TRP A 82 -2.93 9.88 17.34
CA TRP A 82 -2.62 9.18 16.10
C TRP A 82 -1.38 8.30 16.26
N GLU A 83 -1.31 7.26 15.44
CA GLU A 83 -0.14 6.42 15.34
C GLU A 83 0.88 7.08 14.41
N VAL A 84 2.14 7.06 14.83
CA VAL A 84 3.30 7.41 14.01
C VAL A 84 4.26 6.23 13.92
N TYR A 85 4.98 6.18 12.83
CA TYR A 85 6.03 5.18 12.61
C TYR A 85 7.37 5.89 12.46
N SER A 86 8.36 5.45 13.23
CA SER A 86 9.73 5.94 13.15
C SER A 86 10.66 4.81 12.72
N VAL A 87 11.69 5.13 11.93
CA VAL A 87 12.66 4.15 11.46
C VAL A 87 13.69 3.90 12.56
N GLU A 88 13.80 2.64 12.99
CA GLU A 88 14.77 2.20 14.00
C GLU A 88 16.18 2.14 13.41
N GLN A 89 17.21 2.04 14.27
CA GLN A 89 18.61 2.01 13.82
C GLN A 89 18.85 0.87 12.82
N LYS A 90 18.30 -0.33 13.10
CA LYS A 90 18.31 -1.47 12.18
C LYS A 90 17.69 -1.15 10.82
N GLY A 91 16.59 -0.39 10.80
CA GLY A 91 15.96 0.12 9.58
C GLY A 91 16.86 1.05 8.78
N LYS A 92 17.51 2.00 9.47
CA LYS A 92 18.45 2.93 8.83
C LYS A 92 19.65 2.19 8.23
N ASP A 93 20.21 1.23 8.94
CA ASP A 93 21.37 0.45 8.49
C ASP A 93 20.99 -0.46 7.30
N HIS A 94 19.80 -1.04 7.32
CA HIS A 94 19.29 -1.82 6.20
C HIS A 94 19.08 -0.96 4.95
N LEU A 95 18.47 0.23 5.09
CA LEU A 95 18.29 1.18 3.98
C LEU A 95 19.63 1.60 3.36
N LYS A 96 20.68 1.79 4.18
CA LYS A 96 22.04 2.09 3.69
C LYS A 96 22.67 0.92 2.95
N SER A 97 22.37 -0.31 3.38
CA SER A 97 22.93 -1.52 2.76
C SER A 97 22.38 -1.80 1.36
N GLY A 98 21.21 -1.24 1.02
CA GLY A 98 20.55 -1.44 -0.27
C GLY A 98 20.12 -2.89 -0.55
N ARG A 99 20.17 -3.77 0.46
CA ARG A 99 19.80 -5.17 0.33
C ARG A 99 18.29 -5.34 0.35
N GLU A 100 17.81 -6.36 -0.33
CA GLU A 100 16.39 -6.71 -0.32
C GLU A 100 15.98 -7.28 1.03
N LEU A 101 14.79 -6.87 1.50
CA LEU A 101 14.17 -7.41 2.71
C LEU A 101 13.21 -8.53 2.34
N LYS A 102 13.50 -9.77 2.77
CA LYS A 102 12.57 -10.89 2.64
C LYS A 102 11.57 -10.87 3.78
N LEU A 103 10.30 -10.67 3.45
CA LEU A 103 9.18 -10.71 4.38
C LEU A 103 8.29 -11.91 4.09
N ALA A 104 7.59 -12.40 5.12
CA ALA A 104 6.53 -13.38 4.92
C ALA A 104 5.42 -12.77 4.05
N VAL A 105 4.83 -13.59 3.18
CA VAL A 105 3.75 -13.15 2.29
C VAL A 105 2.51 -12.76 3.13
N PRO A 106 2.03 -11.51 3.05
CA PRO A 106 0.81 -11.06 3.73
C PRO A 106 -0.43 -11.85 3.31
N GLN A 107 -1.36 -12.05 4.25
CA GLN A 107 -2.62 -12.76 4.00
C GLN A 107 -3.53 -11.97 3.06
N SER A 108 -3.54 -10.65 3.15
CA SER A 108 -4.24 -9.76 2.21
C SER A 108 -3.85 -9.99 0.75
N LEU A 109 -2.58 -10.30 0.46
CA LEU A 109 -2.17 -10.60 -0.92
C LEU A 109 -2.73 -11.94 -1.40
N ARG A 110 -2.68 -12.98 -0.57
CA ARG A 110 -3.24 -14.29 -0.94
C ARG A 110 -4.72 -14.19 -1.26
N LYS A 111 -5.47 -13.47 -0.42
CA LYS A 111 -6.90 -13.21 -0.66
C LYS A 111 -7.14 -12.42 -1.93
N ALA A 112 -6.33 -11.40 -2.21
CA ALA A 112 -6.45 -10.62 -3.43
C ALA A 112 -6.15 -11.44 -4.68
N GLU A 113 -5.17 -12.35 -4.62
CA GLU A 113 -4.85 -13.30 -5.69
C GLU A 113 -6.04 -14.27 -5.92
N GLU A 114 -6.57 -14.88 -4.87
CA GLU A 114 -7.76 -15.74 -4.92
C GLU A 114 -8.99 -15.03 -5.50
N GLU A 115 -9.25 -13.78 -5.09
CA GLU A 115 -10.36 -12.97 -5.62
C GLU A 115 -10.17 -12.62 -7.10
N GLN A 116 -8.94 -12.41 -7.56
CA GLN A 116 -8.65 -12.16 -8.96
C GLN A 116 -8.86 -13.40 -9.81
N GLU A 117 -8.44 -14.57 -9.32
CA GLU A 117 -8.72 -15.85 -9.98
C GLU A 117 -10.22 -16.11 -10.05
N ALA A 118 -10.95 -15.87 -8.95
CA ALA A 118 -12.41 -16.01 -8.93
C ALA A 118 -13.10 -15.05 -9.91
N LYS A 119 -12.66 -13.79 -10.01
CA LYS A 119 -13.22 -12.82 -10.97
C LYS A 119 -12.91 -13.18 -12.41
N LYS A 120 -11.70 -13.67 -12.70
CA LYS A 120 -11.34 -14.17 -14.03
C LYS A 120 -12.22 -15.36 -14.41
N GLN A 121 -12.43 -16.28 -13.48
CA GLN A 121 -13.30 -17.44 -13.68
C GLN A 121 -14.76 -17.03 -13.90
N GLN A 122 -15.28 -16.10 -13.11
CA GLN A 122 -16.64 -15.58 -13.29
C GLN A 122 -16.83 -14.87 -14.64
N LYS A 123 -15.85 -14.04 -15.05
CA LYS A 123 -15.88 -13.42 -16.38
C LYS A 123 -15.80 -14.44 -17.50
N PHE A 124 -14.99 -15.48 -17.33
CA PHE A 124 -14.90 -16.56 -18.31
C PHE A 124 -16.21 -17.33 -18.43
N GLU A 125 -16.87 -17.62 -17.30
CA GLU A 125 -18.18 -18.27 -17.26
C GLU A 125 -19.30 -17.38 -17.83
N GLU A 126 -19.22 -16.06 -17.59
CA GLU A 126 -20.14 -15.06 -18.16
C GLU A 126 -19.98 -14.96 -19.69
N LEU A 127 -18.73 -14.93 -20.19
CA LEU A 127 -18.42 -14.92 -21.62
C LEU A 127 -18.83 -16.24 -22.32
N GLN A 128 -18.67 -17.38 -21.63
CA GLN A 128 -19.18 -18.67 -22.09
C GLN A 128 -20.72 -18.68 -22.16
N ARG A 129 -21.40 -18.14 -21.14
CA ARG A 129 -22.87 -18.02 -21.13
C ARG A 129 -23.41 -17.05 -22.17
N ALA A 130 -22.64 -16.01 -22.50
CA ALA A 130 -22.97 -15.05 -23.55
C ALA A 130 -22.84 -15.65 -24.97
N GLY A 131 -22.37 -16.90 -25.11
CA GLY A 131 -22.34 -17.63 -26.37
C GLY A 131 -21.18 -17.25 -27.30
N ILE A 132 -20.12 -16.65 -26.76
CA ILE A 132 -18.91 -16.31 -27.53
C ILE A 132 -18.05 -17.58 -27.65
N ASP A 133 -17.77 -18.00 -28.88
CA ASP A 133 -17.00 -19.19 -29.20
C ASP A 133 -15.51 -18.97 -28.90
N LEU A 134 -15.02 -19.56 -27.80
CA LEU A 134 -13.68 -19.34 -27.23
C LEU A 134 -12.53 -19.93 -28.06
N THR A 135 -12.83 -20.54 -29.21
CA THR A 135 -11.81 -21.12 -30.11
C THR A 135 -11.22 -20.11 -31.10
N GLN A 136 -11.76 -18.89 -31.20
CA GLN A 136 -11.29 -17.84 -32.12
C GLN A 136 -10.64 -16.62 -31.46
N ILE A 137 -10.55 -16.55 -30.13
CA ILE A 137 -9.94 -15.39 -29.45
C ILE A 137 -8.42 -15.62 -29.34
N PRO A 138 -7.57 -14.82 -30.02
CA PRO A 138 -6.12 -14.90 -29.87
C PRO A 138 -5.74 -14.52 -28.42
N GLU A 139 -4.80 -15.24 -27.82
CA GLU A 139 -4.35 -15.04 -26.42
C GLU A 139 -3.97 -13.59 -26.06
N ALA A 140 -3.65 -12.76 -27.06
CA ALA A 140 -3.32 -11.34 -26.89
C ALA A 140 -4.52 -10.47 -26.45
N GLU A 141 -5.74 -10.76 -26.89
CA GLU A 141 -6.93 -9.95 -26.56
C GLU A 141 -7.48 -10.33 -25.18
N LEU A 142 -7.35 -11.61 -24.80
CA LEU A 142 -7.80 -12.18 -23.53
C LEU A 142 -6.98 -11.68 -22.33
N ALA A 143 -5.74 -11.22 -22.56
CA ALA A 143 -4.87 -10.64 -21.55
C ALA A 143 -5.12 -9.14 -21.31
N SER A 144 -5.67 -8.40 -22.28
CA SER A 144 -5.88 -6.95 -22.20
C SER A 144 -7.28 -6.56 -21.71
N GLY A 145 -8.29 -7.43 -21.88
CA GLY A 145 -9.62 -7.20 -21.32
C GLY A 145 -10.36 -6.00 -21.92
N ASP A 146 -10.04 -5.62 -23.15
CA ASP A 146 -10.90 -4.77 -23.97
C ASP A 146 -11.73 -5.69 -24.86
N GLY A 147 -13.05 -5.57 -24.73
CA GLY A 147 -14.08 -6.18 -25.58
C GLY A 147 -15.24 -5.22 -25.66
#